data_AF-A0A7R9DIT0-F1
#
_entry.id   AF-A0A7R9DIT0-F1
#
_cell.length_a   1.000
_cell.length_b   1.000
_cell.length_c   1.000
_cell.angle_alpha   90.00
_cell.angle_beta   90.00
_cell.angle_gamma   90.00
#
_symmetry.space_group_name_H-M   'P 1'
#
loop_
_entity.id
_entity.type
_entity.pdbx_description
1 polymer ?
#
loop_
_entity_poly.entity_id
_entity_poly.type
_entity_poly.pdbx_seq_one_letter_code
_entity_poly.pdbx_strand_id
1 'polypeptide(L)'
;MKFYPKARMDGMESIQMEPCYMTQHFKDREDFCYHRHVIFVPRDKNITEGPKRTVLSLSEKYHRNPTKPADKDVAERVFAVAENRMTLKFHYDQGNVSANILEFTKPPVSELGDRLTFNPAMVSIYQADPRSPAMKNLQLFYILQELLKAEEQSLFFVRSMEDEVHVHNHDSMEKSPQGKMLIQKMPTEKAQIKSARMENCP
;
A
#
# COMPACT_ATOMS: atom_id res chain seq x y z
N MET A 1 0.48 8.29 -13.41
CA MET A 1 1.85 8.77 -13.65
C MET A 1 2.71 7.61 -14.16
N LYS A 2 3.52 7.85 -15.20
CA LYS A 2 4.49 6.87 -15.69
C LYS A 2 5.89 7.34 -15.29
N PHE A 3 6.72 6.42 -14.84
CA PHE A 3 8.09 6.68 -14.46
C PHE A 3 9.03 5.99 -15.43
N TYR A 4 10.24 6.54 -15.57
CA TYR A 4 11.31 5.84 -16.25
C TYR A 4 11.96 4.86 -15.26
N PRO A 5 11.85 3.53 -15.46
CA PRO A 5 12.31 2.56 -14.46
C PRO A 5 13.81 2.70 -14.13
N LYS A 6 14.62 3.14 -15.10
CA LYS A 6 16.06 3.37 -14.91
C LYS A 6 16.41 4.58 -14.03
N ALA A 7 15.47 5.50 -13.83
CA ALA A 7 15.68 6.71 -13.04
C ALA A 7 15.26 6.56 -11.57
N ARG A 8 14.47 5.51 -11.24
CA ARG A 8 14.06 5.22 -9.87
C ARG A 8 14.75 3.96 -9.36
N MET A 9 15.28 4.01 -8.15
CA MET A 9 15.91 2.83 -7.53
C MET A 9 14.91 1.79 -7.01
N ASP A 10 13.63 2.16 -6.89
CA ASP A 10 12.59 1.28 -6.35
C ASP A 10 12.01 0.30 -7.38
N GLY A 11 12.32 0.46 -8.67
CA GLY A 11 11.80 -0.38 -9.76
C GLY A 11 10.36 -0.10 -10.16
N MET A 12 9.74 0.98 -9.67
CA MET A 12 8.37 1.35 -10.03
C MET A 12 8.31 1.95 -11.44
N GLU A 13 7.52 1.32 -12.31
CA GLU A 13 7.32 1.75 -13.70
C GLU A 13 6.12 2.69 -13.84
N SER A 14 5.03 2.42 -13.11
CA SER A 14 3.87 3.29 -13.16
C SER A 14 3.03 3.22 -11.88
N ILE A 15 2.31 4.30 -11.65
CA ILE A 15 1.31 4.42 -10.59
C ILE A 15 0.04 5.03 -11.17
N GLN A 16 -1.10 4.43 -10.85
CA GLN A 16 -2.42 5.00 -11.05
C GLN A 16 -3.03 5.26 -9.68
N MET A 17 -3.44 6.50 -9.45
CA MET A 17 -4.09 6.92 -8.22
C MET A 17 -5.50 7.38 -8.56
N GLU A 18 -6.49 6.71 -8.00
CA GLU A 18 -7.90 7.04 -8.12
C GLU A 18 -8.50 7.31 -6.71
N PRO A 19 -9.72 7.86 -6.60
CA PRO A 19 -10.31 8.15 -5.31
C PRO A 19 -10.38 6.93 -4.37
N CYS A 20 -10.79 5.79 -4.90
CA CYS A 20 -11.05 4.56 -4.13
C CYS A 20 -9.96 3.49 -4.26
N TYR A 21 -8.95 3.69 -5.13
CA TYR A 21 -7.88 2.71 -5.27
C TYR A 21 -6.56 3.32 -5.75
N MET A 22 -5.48 2.56 -5.55
CA MET A 22 -4.17 2.82 -6.13
C MET A 22 -3.63 1.53 -6.75
N THR A 23 -3.05 1.63 -7.94
CA THR A 23 -2.37 0.51 -8.61
C THR A 23 -0.94 0.92 -8.94
N GLN A 24 0.01 0.05 -8.63
CA GLN A 24 1.43 0.22 -8.95
C GLN A 24 1.91 -0.97 -9.76
N HIS A 25 2.69 -0.69 -10.80
CA HIS A 25 3.41 -1.69 -11.58
C HIS A 25 4.90 -1.52 -11.38
N PHE A 26 5.58 -2.65 -11.15
CA PHE A 26 7.01 -2.71 -10.92
C PHE A 26 7.68 -3.60 -11.97
N LYS A 27 8.97 -3.32 -12.21
CA LYS A 27 9.78 -4.07 -13.15
C LYS A 27 11.16 -4.34 -12.55
N ASP A 28 11.68 -5.53 -12.82
CA ASP A 28 13.04 -5.96 -12.45
C ASP A 28 13.35 -5.82 -10.94
N ARG A 29 12.34 -6.04 -10.10
CA ARG A 29 12.45 -6.06 -8.64
C ARG A 29 13.13 -7.35 -8.16
N GLU A 30 14.05 -7.21 -7.19
CA GLU A 30 14.73 -8.35 -6.55
C GLU A 30 13.78 -9.27 -5.77
N ASP A 31 12.71 -8.71 -5.21
CA ASP A 31 11.68 -9.46 -4.49
C ASP A 31 10.58 -10.03 -5.41
N PHE A 32 10.74 -9.92 -6.73
CA PHE A 32 9.81 -10.40 -7.76
C PHE A 32 8.41 -9.76 -7.71
N CYS A 33 8.16 -8.76 -6.86
CA CYS A 33 6.90 -8.03 -6.85
C CYS A 33 6.76 -7.25 -8.15
N TYR A 34 5.67 -7.47 -8.89
CA TYR A 34 5.43 -6.77 -10.16
C TYR A 34 4.17 -5.91 -10.14
N HIS A 35 3.31 -6.12 -9.15
CA HIS A 35 2.03 -5.42 -9.07
C HIS A 35 1.59 -5.28 -7.63
N ARG A 36 1.20 -4.06 -7.25
CA ARG A 36 0.51 -3.77 -6.00
C ARG A 36 -0.80 -3.05 -6.29
N HIS A 37 -1.86 -3.47 -5.63
CA HIS A 37 -3.15 -2.81 -5.69
C HIS A 37 -3.70 -2.57 -4.28
N VAL A 38 -4.24 -1.38 -4.07
CA VAL A 38 -4.71 -0.92 -2.77
C VAL A 38 -6.10 -0.39 -2.94
N ILE A 39 -7.02 -0.81 -2.07
CA ILE A 39 -8.38 -0.33 -2.03
C ILE A 39 -8.52 0.56 -0.80
N PHE A 40 -9.07 1.75 -1.01
CA PHE A 40 -9.34 2.71 0.05
C PHE A 40 -10.83 2.79 0.37
N VAL A 41 -11.14 3.24 1.57
CA VAL A 41 -12.50 3.68 1.90
C VAL A 41 -12.86 4.86 0.99
N PRO A 42 -14.01 4.80 0.28
CA PRO A 42 -14.48 5.92 -0.52
C PRO A 42 -14.59 7.19 0.33
N ARG A 43 -14.14 8.32 -0.22
CA ARG A 43 -14.35 9.64 0.36
C ARG A 43 -15.40 10.39 -0.42
N ASP A 44 -16.08 11.30 0.27
CA ASP A 44 -16.88 12.31 -0.41
C ASP A 44 -15.98 13.10 -1.36
N LYS A 45 -16.45 13.27 -2.61
CA LYS A 45 -15.70 13.91 -3.70
C LYS A 45 -15.27 15.36 -3.38
N ASN A 46 -15.90 15.98 -2.39
CA ASN A 46 -15.65 17.35 -1.96
C ASN A 46 -14.51 17.49 -0.94
N ILE A 47 -13.96 16.38 -0.45
CA ILE A 47 -12.84 16.38 0.51
C ILE A 47 -11.56 15.98 -0.25
N THR A 48 -10.91 16.98 -0.85
CA THR A 48 -9.58 16.84 -1.47
C THR A 48 -8.45 16.94 -0.45
N GLU A 49 -8.71 17.55 0.71
CA GLU A 49 -7.74 17.76 1.79
C GLU A 49 -8.27 17.16 3.09
N GLY A 50 -7.40 16.42 3.81
CA GLY A 50 -7.79 15.73 5.03
C GLY A 50 -6.79 14.65 5.44
N PRO A 51 -7.09 13.86 6.48
CA PRO A 51 -6.21 12.77 6.94
C PRO A 51 -5.92 11.79 5.80
N LYS A 52 -4.92 10.92 5.92
CA LYS A 52 -4.63 9.91 4.86
C LYS A 52 -5.78 8.90 4.72
N ARG A 53 -6.01 8.33 3.52
CA ARG A 53 -7.17 7.45 3.24
C ARG A 53 -7.12 6.16 4.06
N THR A 54 -8.24 5.71 4.61
CA THR A 54 -8.25 4.41 5.29
C THR A 54 -8.09 3.30 4.25
N VAL A 55 -7.12 2.40 4.45
CA VAL A 55 -6.90 1.25 3.57
C VAL A 55 -7.87 0.15 3.97
N LEU A 56 -8.68 -0.32 3.02
CA LEU A 56 -9.57 -1.47 3.18
C LEU A 56 -8.80 -2.77 2.95
N SER A 57 -8.08 -2.84 1.84
CA SER A 57 -7.28 -3.99 1.47
C SER A 57 -6.07 -3.61 0.62
N LEU A 58 -5.06 -4.48 0.63
CA LEU A 58 -3.85 -4.37 -0.15
C LEU A 58 -3.52 -5.73 -0.74
N SER A 59 -3.25 -5.81 -2.04
CA SER A 59 -2.79 -7.02 -2.71
C SER A 59 -1.48 -6.78 -3.44
N GLU A 60 -0.59 -7.77 -3.37
CA GLU A 60 0.71 -7.79 -4.02
C GLU A 60 0.86 -9.09 -4.80
N LYS A 61 1.32 -8.98 -6.04
CA LYS A 61 1.53 -10.12 -6.92
C LYS A 61 3.00 -10.22 -7.31
N TYR A 62 3.47 -11.46 -7.36
CA TYR A 62 4.86 -11.81 -7.54
C TYR A 62 5.06 -12.69 -8.76
N HIS A 63 6.19 -12.51 -9.43
CA HIS A 63 6.62 -13.41 -10.47
C HIS A 63 7.18 -14.70 -9.87
N ARG A 64 7.04 -15.81 -10.62
CA ARG A 64 7.56 -17.12 -10.22
C ARG A 64 9.08 -17.03 -10.06
N ASN A 65 9.58 -17.39 -8.89
CA ASN A 65 11.00 -17.55 -8.63
C ASN A 65 11.42 -19.03 -8.80
N PRO A 66 12.09 -19.39 -9.92
CA PRO A 66 12.44 -20.78 -10.21
C PRO A 66 13.41 -21.42 -9.21
N THR A 67 14.05 -20.64 -8.33
CA THR A 67 14.96 -21.16 -7.28
C THR A 67 14.21 -21.81 -6.11
N LYS A 68 12.92 -21.49 -5.93
CA LYS A 68 12.06 -22.04 -4.88
C LYS A 68 11.09 -23.05 -5.47
N PRO A 69 10.66 -24.08 -4.72
CA PRO A 69 9.57 -24.94 -5.18
C PRO A 69 8.24 -24.15 -5.18
N ALA A 70 7.32 -24.50 -6.09
CA ALA A 70 6.13 -23.69 -6.36
C ALA A 70 5.18 -23.62 -5.16
N ASP A 71 5.11 -24.70 -4.40
CA ASP A 71 4.36 -24.85 -3.14
C ASP A 71 4.83 -23.92 -2.02
N LYS A 72 6.04 -23.34 -2.13
CA LYS A 72 6.62 -22.39 -1.17
C LYS A 72 6.93 -21.03 -1.78
N ASP A 73 6.60 -20.83 -3.05
CA ASP A 73 6.78 -19.56 -3.74
C ASP A 73 5.47 -18.79 -3.77
N VAL A 74 5.44 -17.63 -3.13
CA VAL A 74 4.23 -16.82 -2.99
C VAL A 74 3.94 -16.15 -4.33
N ALA A 75 2.76 -16.41 -4.90
CA ALA A 75 2.29 -15.77 -6.12
C ALA A 75 1.52 -14.49 -5.83
N GLU A 76 0.72 -14.50 -4.75
CA GLU A 76 -0.10 -13.37 -4.36
C GLU A 76 -0.23 -13.32 -2.84
N ARG A 77 -0.14 -12.10 -2.32
CA ARG A 77 -0.35 -11.78 -0.91
C ARG A 77 -1.44 -10.73 -0.81
N VAL A 78 -2.42 -10.96 0.03
CA VAL A 78 -3.55 -10.05 0.25
C VAL A 78 -3.68 -9.76 1.74
N PHE A 79 -3.67 -8.48 2.10
CA PHE A 79 -3.98 -7.99 3.43
C PHE A 79 -5.36 -7.32 3.38
N ALA A 80 -6.39 -7.99 3.90
CA ALA A 80 -7.70 -7.41 4.12
C ALA A 80 -7.69 -6.70 5.48
N VAL A 81 -7.13 -5.50 5.50
CA VAL A 81 -6.87 -4.70 6.71
C VAL A 81 -8.15 -4.48 7.51
N ALA A 82 -9.26 -4.13 6.85
CA ALA A 82 -10.55 -3.91 7.51
C ALA A 82 -11.14 -5.18 8.14
N GLU A 83 -10.78 -6.36 7.61
CA GLU A 83 -11.26 -7.67 8.08
C GLU A 83 -10.23 -8.39 8.97
N ASN A 84 -9.08 -7.74 9.27
CA ASN A 84 -7.98 -8.35 10.01
C ASN A 84 -7.50 -9.69 9.44
N ARG A 85 -7.68 -9.91 8.12
CA ARG A 85 -7.34 -11.17 7.45
C ARG A 85 -6.15 -11.00 6.51
N MET A 86 -5.29 -12.00 6.45
CA MET A 86 -4.13 -12.06 5.58
C MET A 86 -4.15 -13.37 4.80
N THR A 87 -4.08 -13.30 3.48
CA THR A 87 -4.13 -14.45 2.59
C THR A 87 -2.84 -14.54 1.79
N LEU A 88 -2.23 -15.71 1.78
CA LEU A 88 -1.13 -16.09 0.92
C LEU A 88 -1.61 -17.13 -0.08
N LYS A 89 -1.38 -16.86 -1.36
CA LYS A 89 -1.58 -17.81 -2.45
C LYS A 89 -0.23 -18.12 -3.06
N PHE A 90 0.10 -19.40 -3.11
CA PHE A 90 1.34 -19.89 -3.68
C PHE A 90 1.22 -20.06 -5.20
N HIS A 91 2.35 -20.25 -5.87
CA HIS A 91 2.34 -20.60 -7.29
C HIS A 91 1.82 -22.04 -7.48
N TYR A 92 1.22 -22.29 -8.64
CA TYR A 92 0.77 -23.63 -9.01
C TYR A 92 1.98 -24.56 -9.13
N ASP A 93 1.89 -25.70 -8.47
CA ASP A 93 2.86 -26.77 -8.63
C ASP A 93 2.55 -27.63 -9.86
N GLN A 94 3.56 -28.33 -10.37
CA GLN A 94 3.39 -29.17 -11.55
C GLN A 94 2.38 -30.29 -11.28
N GLY A 95 1.33 -30.36 -12.11
CA GLY A 95 0.28 -31.37 -12.00
C GLY A 95 -0.88 -31.00 -11.08
N ASN A 96 -0.82 -29.86 -10.37
CA ASN A 96 -1.90 -29.40 -9.51
C ASN A 96 -2.87 -28.47 -10.26
N VAL A 97 -4.17 -28.72 -10.10
CA VAL A 97 -5.25 -27.88 -10.69
C VAL A 97 -5.47 -26.60 -9.87
N SER A 98 -5.16 -26.63 -8.57
CA SER A 98 -5.27 -25.51 -7.64
C SER A 98 -3.93 -25.19 -6.99
N ALA A 99 -3.81 -23.98 -6.45
CA ALA A 99 -2.65 -23.54 -5.69
C ALA A 99 -2.88 -23.74 -4.19
N ASN A 100 -1.80 -23.86 -3.43
CA ASN A 100 -1.88 -23.82 -1.97
C ASN A 100 -2.30 -22.42 -1.52
N ILE A 101 -3.16 -22.36 -0.51
CA ILE A 101 -3.65 -21.10 0.08
C ILE A 101 -3.52 -21.19 1.60
N LEU A 102 -2.98 -20.13 2.19
CA LEU A 102 -2.91 -19.96 3.64
C LEU A 102 -3.64 -18.67 4.00
N GLU A 103 -4.55 -18.76 4.97
CA GLU A 103 -5.29 -17.62 5.48
C GLU A 103 -5.08 -17.49 6.98
N PHE A 104 -4.74 -16.28 7.42
CA PHE A 104 -4.57 -15.93 8.82
C PHE A 104 -5.62 -14.89 9.20
N THR A 105 -6.31 -15.11 10.31
CA THR A 105 -7.23 -14.12 10.90
C THR A 105 -6.60 -13.60 12.18
N LYS A 106 -6.28 -12.31 12.25
CA LYS A 106 -5.77 -11.68 13.47
C LYS A 106 -6.94 -11.57 14.47
N PRO A 107 -6.68 -11.73 15.79
CA PRO A 107 -7.69 -11.46 16.79
C PRO A 107 -8.05 -9.96 16.74
N PRO A 108 -9.26 -9.58 17.16
CA PRO A 108 -9.63 -8.18 17.27
C PRO A 108 -8.69 -7.46 18.24
N VAL A 109 -8.49 -6.15 18.02
CA VAL A 109 -7.59 -5.32 18.83
C VAL A 109 -7.97 -5.33 20.32
N SER A 110 -9.24 -5.56 20.64
CA SER A 110 -9.73 -5.71 22.02
C SER A 110 -9.20 -6.96 22.74
N GLU A 111 -8.83 -8.00 21.99
CA GLU A 111 -8.28 -9.26 22.52
C GLU A 111 -6.75 -9.32 22.37
N LEU A 112 -6.16 -8.42 21.55
CA LEU A 112 -4.73 -8.13 21.59
C LEU A 112 -4.41 -7.40 22.89
N GLY A 113 -4.00 -8.13 23.93
CA GLY A 113 -3.18 -7.54 25.00
C GLY A 113 -1.81 -7.09 24.45
N ASP A 114 -0.80 -7.00 25.33
CA ASP A 114 0.56 -6.57 24.93
C ASP A 114 1.28 -7.52 23.94
N ARG A 115 0.79 -8.75 23.75
CA ARG A 115 1.43 -9.76 22.89
C ARG A 115 0.41 -10.58 22.10
N LEU A 116 0.61 -10.67 20.79
CA LEU A 116 -0.11 -11.60 19.92
C LEU A 116 0.26 -13.05 20.30
N THR A 117 -0.69 -13.81 20.81
CA THR A 117 -0.51 -15.24 21.08
C THR A 117 -0.96 -16.04 19.86
N PHE A 118 -0.05 -16.83 19.28
CA PHE A 118 -0.40 -17.66 18.12
C PHE A 118 -1.31 -18.82 18.52
N ASN A 119 -2.47 -18.91 17.89
CA ASN A 119 -3.38 -20.04 18.00
C ASN A 119 -3.57 -20.67 16.61
N PRO A 120 -3.31 -21.98 16.43
CA PRO A 120 -3.54 -22.66 15.15
C PRO A 120 -4.96 -22.51 14.59
N ALA A 121 -5.98 -22.31 15.46
CA ALA A 121 -7.36 -22.07 15.03
C ALA A 121 -7.54 -20.74 14.25
N MET A 122 -6.56 -19.84 14.31
CA MET A 122 -6.55 -18.59 13.54
C MET A 122 -6.10 -18.78 12.09
N VAL A 123 -5.65 -19.99 11.73
CA VAL A 123 -5.09 -20.32 10.43
C VAL A 123 -6.00 -21.30 9.70
N SER A 124 -6.36 -20.95 8.47
CA SER A 124 -6.98 -21.86 7.50
C SER A 124 -5.96 -22.21 6.43
N ILE A 125 -5.84 -23.49 6.10
CA ILE A 125 -4.87 -24.00 5.14
C ILE A 125 -5.62 -24.82 4.10
N TYR A 126 -5.49 -24.44 2.84
CA TYR A 126 -5.88 -25.23 1.70
C TYR A 126 -4.63 -25.78 1.02
N GLN A 127 -4.48 -27.11 1.04
CA GLN A 127 -3.42 -27.82 0.33
C GLN A 127 -4.01 -28.45 -0.93
N ALA A 128 -3.42 -28.13 -2.08
CA ALA A 128 -3.87 -28.64 -3.37
C ALA A 128 -3.63 -30.15 -3.52
N ASP A 129 -2.50 -30.64 -3.01
CA ASP A 129 -2.19 -32.07 -2.93
C ASP A 129 -2.54 -32.62 -1.54
N PRO A 130 -3.54 -33.52 -1.42
CA PRO A 130 -3.91 -34.14 -0.15
C PRO A 130 -2.84 -35.07 0.44
N ARG A 131 -1.84 -35.48 -0.35
CA ARG A 131 -0.75 -36.36 0.11
C ARG A 131 0.42 -35.58 0.70
N SER A 132 0.47 -34.26 0.48
CA SER A 132 1.53 -33.41 0.99
C SER A 132 1.48 -33.34 2.52
N PRO A 133 2.64 -33.25 3.20
CA PRO A 133 2.67 -33.19 4.65
C PRO A 133 1.99 -31.92 5.17
N ALA A 134 1.27 -32.04 6.28
CA ALA A 134 0.71 -30.89 6.97
C ALA A 134 1.82 -29.93 7.43
N MET A 135 1.57 -28.62 7.34
CA MET A 135 2.53 -27.61 7.77
C MET A 135 2.65 -27.60 9.30
N LYS A 136 3.88 -27.47 9.81
CA LYS A 136 4.12 -27.46 11.26
C LYS A 136 3.70 -26.12 11.86
N ASN A 137 3.16 -26.12 13.09
CA ASN A 137 2.77 -24.90 13.81
C ASN A 137 3.90 -23.87 13.91
N LEU A 138 5.15 -24.31 14.11
CA LEU A 138 6.30 -23.43 14.15
C LEU A 138 6.54 -22.70 12.81
N GLN A 139 6.30 -23.38 11.68
CA GLN A 139 6.42 -22.77 10.36
C GLN A 139 5.31 -21.74 10.14
N LEU A 140 4.07 -22.07 10.53
CA LEU A 140 2.93 -21.15 10.46
C LEU A 140 3.18 -19.89 11.30
N PHE A 141 3.78 -20.04 12.48
CA PHE A 141 4.16 -18.92 13.34
C PHE A 141 5.17 -17.99 12.66
N TYR A 142 6.23 -18.52 12.06
CA TYR A 142 7.22 -17.70 11.35
C TYR A 142 6.61 -16.98 10.14
N ILE A 143 5.76 -17.67 9.37
CA ILE A 143 5.03 -17.05 8.25
C ILE A 143 4.16 -15.90 8.75
N LEU A 144 3.44 -16.09 9.86
CA LEU A 144 2.63 -15.03 10.46
C LEU A 144 3.47 -13.82 10.86
N GLN A 145 4.64 -14.03 11.49
CA GLN A 145 5.53 -12.93 11.86
C GLN A 145 6.05 -12.16 10.64
N GLU A 146 6.39 -12.86 9.56
CA GLU A 146 6.79 -12.24 8.29
C GLU A 146 5.63 -11.43 7.68
N LEU A 147 4.42 -11.98 7.71
CA LEU A 147 3.21 -11.31 7.22
C LEU A 147 2.90 -10.03 7.99
N LEU A 148 3.00 -10.03 9.32
CA LEU A 148 2.75 -8.84 10.14
C LEU A 148 3.74 -7.72 9.82
N LYS A 149 5.04 -8.05 9.70
CA LYS A 149 6.07 -7.07 9.31
C LYS A 149 5.83 -6.56 7.90
N ALA A 150 5.45 -7.43 6.98
CA ALA A 150 5.18 -7.06 5.61
C ALA A 150 3.93 -6.19 5.48
N GLU A 151 2.87 -6.46 6.25
CA GLU A 151 1.67 -5.63 6.30
C GLU A 151 2.02 -4.20 6.73
N GLU A 152 2.79 -4.06 7.81
CA GLU A 152 3.25 -2.76 8.31
C GLU A 152 4.09 -2.01 7.27
N GLN A 153 5.05 -2.69 6.64
CA GLN A 153 5.89 -2.11 5.58
C GLN A 153 5.06 -1.69 4.37
N SER A 154 4.17 -2.56 3.88
CA SER A 154 3.33 -2.26 2.72
C SER A 154 2.40 -1.08 3.02
N LEU A 155 1.81 -1.00 4.21
CA LEU A 155 1.01 0.15 4.62
C LEU A 155 1.85 1.43 4.69
N PHE A 156 3.05 1.37 5.26
CA PHE A 156 3.98 2.50 5.26
C PHE A 156 4.29 2.98 3.84
N PHE A 157 4.58 2.07 2.91
CA PHE A 157 4.81 2.42 1.51
C PHE A 157 3.60 3.10 0.88
N VAL A 158 2.38 2.61 1.13
CA VAL A 158 1.16 3.27 0.65
C VAL A 158 1.10 4.71 1.16
N ARG A 159 1.41 4.94 2.44
CA ARG A 159 1.40 6.29 3.02
C ARG A 159 2.40 7.22 2.37
N SER A 160 3.60 6.74 2.06
CA SER A 160 4.64 7.53 1.39
C SER A 160 4.27 7.82 -0.06
N MET A 161 3.60 6.90 -0.74
CA MET A 161 3.14 7.09 -2.13
C MET A 161 1.99 8.10 -2.22
N GLU A 162 1.07 8.11 -1.24
CA GLU A 162 0.04 9.15 -1.15
C GLU A 162 0.68 10.55 -1.02
N ASP A 163 1.74 10.68 -0.22
CA ASP A 163 2.45 11.94 -0.04
C ASP A 163 3.18 12.35 -1.34
N GLU A 164 3.87 11.43 -2.01
CA GLU A 164 4.58 11.71 -3.26
C GLU A 164 3.61 12.18 -4.37
N VAL A 165 2.45 11.53 -4.50
CA VAL A 165 1.42 11.93 -5.46
C VAL A 165 0.80 13.27 -5.09
N HIS A 166 0.57 13.53 -3.80
CA HIS A 166 0.03 14.81 -3.34
C HIS A 166 0.97 15.97 -3.67
N VAL A 167 2.28 15.83 -3.39
CA VAL A 167 3.30 16.82 -3.74
C VAL A 167 3.36 17.06 -5.24
N HIS A 168 3.36 15.99 -6.05
CA HIS A 168 3.36 16.11 -7.51
C HIS A 168 2.14 16.88 -8.05
N ASN A 169 0.96 16.63 -7.48
CA ASN A 169 -0.27 17.33 -7.86
C ASN A 169 -0.23 18.82 -7.46
N HIS A 170 0.26 19.13 -6.26
CA HIS A 170 0.42 20.52 -5.81
C HIS A 170 1.35 21.32 -6.73
N ASP A 171 2.54 20.78 -7.05
CA ASP A 171 3.49 21.39 -7.98
C ASP A 171 2.90 21.62 -9.38
N SER A 172 2.06 20.68 -9.84
CA SER A 172 1.39 20.78 -11.14
C SER A 172 0.32 21.87 -11.15
N MET A 173 -0.39 22.07 -10.03
CA MET A 173 -1.36 23.16 -9.88
C MET A 173 -0.68 24.53 -9.91
N GLU A 174 0.44 24.72 -9.21
CA GLU A 174 1.21 25.97 -9.22
C GLU A 174 1.77 26.32 -10.60
N LYS A 175 2.17 25.30 -11.39
CA LYS A 175 2.73 25.48 -12.73
C LYS A 175 1.67 25.69 -13.81
N SER A 176 0.39 25.38 -13.52
CA SER A 176 -0.70 25.58 -14.47
C SER A 176 -1.03 27.07 -14.69
N PRO A 177 -1.47 27.48 -15.91
CA PRO A 177 -1.88 28.86 -16.19
C PRO A 177 -3.02 29.35 -15.27
N GLN A 178 -3.90 28.44 -14.87
CA GLN A 178 -5.05 28.71 -13.99
C GLN A 178 -4.62 28.89 -12.52
N GLY A 179 -3.63 28.14 -12.03
CA GLY A 179 -3.04 28.31 -10.71
C GLY A 179 -2.27 29.63 -10.56
N LYS A 180 -1.51 30.01 -11.59
CA LYS A 180 -0.84 31.33 -11.64
C LYS A 180 -1.83 32.50 -11.57
N MET A 181 -3.02 32.36 -12.19
CA MET A 181 -4.09 33.36 -12.08
C MET A 181 -4.74 33.44 -10.69
N LEU A 182 -4.78 32.35 -9.92
CA LEU A 182 -5.34 32.35 -8.57
C LEU A 182 -4.38 32.97 -7.55
N ILE A 183 -3.07 32.69 -7.67
CA ILE A 183 -2.02 33.30 -6.83
C ILE A 183 -1.94 34.82 -7.07
N GLN A 184 -2.15 35.27 -8.31
CA GLN A 184 -2.22 36.71 -8.63
C GLN A 184 -3.49 37.42 -8.14
N LYS A 185 -4.52 36.67 -7.72
CA LYS A 185 -5.78 37.23 -7.22
C LYS A 185 -5.89 37.24 -5.69
N MET A 186 -4.92 36.70 -4.95
CA MET A 186 -4.87 36.93 -3.51
C MET A 186 -4.51 38.41 -3.27
N PRO A 187 -5.39 39.20 -2.64
CA PRO A 187 -5.09 40.60 -2.40
C PRO A 187 -3.92 40.67 -1.42
N THR A 188 -2.85 41.32 -1.86
CA THR A 188 -1.67 41.63 -1.04
C THR A 188 -2.06 42.64 0.04
N GLU A 189 -2.76 42.20 1.09
CA GLU A 189 -3.16 42.99 2.25
C GLU A 189 -1.96 43.30 3.19
N LYS A 190 -0.79 43.54 2.60
CA LYS A 190 0.40 44.02 3.31
C LYS A 190 1.09 45.21 2.63
N ALA A 191 0.51 45.75 1.55
CA ALA A 191 1.07 46.92 0.87
C ALA A 191 0.49 48.28 1.32
N GLN A 192 -0.63 48.32 2.06
CA GLN A 192 -1.27 49.59 2.46
C GLN A 192 -0.95 50.09 3.87
N ILE A 193 -0.19 49.35 4.68
CA ILE A 193 0.14 49.76 6.07
C ILE A 193 1.45 50.60 6.14
N LYS A 194 2.18 50.78 5.03
CA LYS A 194 3.44 51.57 5.02
C LYS A 194 3.32 53.00 4.49
N SER A 195 2.17 53.44 3.95
CA SER A 195 1.98 54.85 3.57
C SER A 195 1.32 55.72 4.64
N ALA A 196 0.79 55.14 5.74
CA ALA A 196 0.15 55.88 6.83
C ALA A 196 1.09 56.25 7.99
N ARG A 197 2.43 56.12 7.82
CA ARG A 197 3.41 56.40 8.89
C ARG A 197 4.34 57.59 8.59
N MET A 198 4.00 58.44 7.62
CA MET A 198 4.69 59.71 7.35
C MET A 198 3.75 60.92 7.35
N GLU A 199 2.73 60.94 8.20
CA GLU A 199 2.07 62.20 8.59
C GLU A 199 1.68 62.05 10.06
N ASN A 200 2.57 62.45 10.97
CA ASN A 200 2.22 63.22 12.18
C ASN A 200 3.44 63.40 13.11
N CYS A 201 3.65 64.69 13.44
CA CYS A 201 4.39 65.29 14.55
C CYS A 201 5.93 65.44 14.46
N PRO A 202 6.46 66.55 15.00
CA PRO A 202 6.09 67.96 14.80
C PRO A 202 7.21 68.80 14.18
#